data_AF-A0A971B495-F1
#
_entry.id   AF-A0A971B495-F1
#
_cell.length_a   1.000
_cell.length_b   1.000
_cell.length_c   1.000
_cell.angle_alpha   90.00
_cell.angle_beta   90.00
_cell.angle_gamma   90.00
#
_symmetry.space_group_name_H-M   'P 1'
#
loop_
_entity.id
_entity.type
_entity.pdbx_description
1 polymer ?
#
loop_
_entity_poly.entity_id
_entity_poly.type
_entity_poly.pdbx_seq_one_letter_code
_entity_poly.pdbx_strand_id
1 'polypeptide(L)'
;MCTEWLSHFGRTRKAAQAAYRDQIAQMFGQVAPSPWQELRGRLVLAGQTLWETARRALADSEGDDEIRWSRRAGAEALAEATDKLAAEQTDRRIAIWLQVRHGGRRMTEVAKLFGYRDGSGVHRVVQRLEARAKQDRQLGRQLQALVRCLSRVTS
;
A
#
# COMPACT_ATOMS: atom_id res chain seq x y z
N MET A 1 19.37 -20.42 -36.64
CA MET A 1 18.23 -20.54 -35.69
C MET A 1 18.40 -21.84 -34.92
N CYS A 2 18.62 -21.78 -33.60
CA CYS A 2 18.86 -22.96 -32.78
C CYS A 2 17.55 -23.70 -32.45
N THR A 3 17.40 -24.93 -32.96
CA THR A 3 16.27 -25.83 -32.65
C THR A 3 16.68 -27.00 -31.74
N GLU A 4 17.80 -26.89 -31.03
CA GLU A 4 18.34 -27.95 -30.16
C GLU A 4 17.39 -28.31 -29.02
N TRP A 5 16.64 -27.34 -28.50
CA TRP A 5 15.66 -27.53 -27.43
C TRP A 5 14.53 -28.51 -27.79
N LEU A 6 14.26 -28.73 -29.09
CA LEU A 6 13.23 -29.69 -29.54
C LEU A 6 13.64 -31.15 -29.27
N SER A 7 14.92 -31.45 -29.08
CA SER A 7 15.39 -32.81 -28.78
C SER A 7 14.79 -33.39 -27.49
N HIS A 8 14.35 -32.53 -26.56
CA HIS A 8 13.64 -32.94 -25.35
C HIS A 8 12.31 -33.67 -25.65
N PHE A 9 11.64 -33.29 -26.74
CA PHE A 9 10.30 -33.78 -27.08
C PHE A 9 10.31 -34.98 -28.04
N GLY A 10 11.47 -35.37 -28.58
CA GLY A 10 11.55 -36.52 -29.46
C GLY A 10 12.87 -36.64 -30.20
N ARG A 11 13.20 -37.88 -30.60
CA ARG A 11 14.45 -38.22 -31.31
C ARG A 11 14.50 -37.73 -32.75
N THR A 12 13.34 -37.56 -33.39
CA THR A 12 13.25 -37.04 -34.76
C THR A 12 12.55 -35.70 -34.75
N ARG A 13 12.98 -34.80 -35.64
CA ARG A 13 12.47 -33.41 -35.70
C ARG A 13 10.95 -33.36 -35.87
N LYS A 14 10.38 -34.27 -36.68
CA LYS A 14 8.95 -34.35 -36.94
C LYS A 14 8.17 -34.81 -35.70
N ALA A 15 8.67 -35.80 -34.97
CA ALA A 15 8.05 -36.29 -33.74
C ALA A 15 8.14 -35.25 -32.60
N ALA A 16 9.30 -34.60 -32.46
CA ALA A 16 9.50 -33.54 -31.47
C ALA A 16 8.59 -32.34 -31.69
N GLN A 17 8.39 -31.92 -32.95
CA GLN A 17 7.46 -30.85 -33.28
C GLN A 17 6.01 -31.21 -33.00
N ALA A 18 5.60 -32.45 -33.29
CA ALA A 18 4.25 -32.93 -32.98
C ALA A 18 4.02 -32.97 -31.46
N ALA A 19 4.91 -33.60 -30.70
CA ALA A 19 4.82 -33.71 -29.24
C ALA A 19 4.85 -32.34 -28.55
N TYR A 20 5.68 -31.41 -29.00
CA TYR A 20 5.68 -30.03 -28.49
C TYR A 20 4.35 -29.33 -28.75
N ARG A 21 3.78 -29.46 -29.96
CA ARG A 21 2.50 -28.83 -30.30
C ARG A 21 1.35 -29.43 -29.52
N ASP A 22 1.33 -30.75 -29.33
CA ASP A 22 0.32 -31.43 -28.53
C ASP A 22 0.39 -31.00 -27.06
N GLN A 23 1.60 -30.89 -26.50
CA GLN A 23 1.78 -30.45 -25.12
C GLN A 23 1.39 -28.97 -24.92
N ILE A 24 1.71 -28.10 -25.87
CA ILE A 24 1.27 -26.69 -25.84
C ILE A 24 -0.25 -26.62 -25.99
N ALA A 25 -0.85 -27.38 -26.91
CA ALA A 25 -2.29 -27.43 -27.07
C ALA A 25 -2.98 -27.94 -25.80
N GLN A 26 -2.38 -28.89 -25.07
CA GLN A 26 -2.90 -29.39 -23.81
C GLN A 26 -2.75 -28.39 -22.66
N MET A 27 -1.65 -27.63 -22.61
CA MET A 27 -1.42 -26.57 -21.61
C MET A 27 -2.29 -25.32 -21.83
N PHE A 28 -2.57 -24.97 -23.08
CA PHE A 28 -3.33 -23.75 -23.45
C PHE A 28 -4.78 -24.04 -23.88
N GLY A 29 -5.19 -25.31 -23.93
CA GLY A 29 -6.56 -25.73 -24.26
C GLY A 29 -7.54 -25.64 -23.09
N GLN A 30 -7.05 -25.36 -21.87
CA GLN A 30 -7.91 -24.96 -20.76
C GLN A 30 -8.07 -23.43 -20.77
N VAL A 31 -9.30 -22.94 -20.68
CA VAL A 31 -9.56 -21.52 -20.43
C VAL A 31 -8.97 -21.22 -19.07
N ALA A 32 -7.74 -20.71 -19.04
CA ALA A 32 -7.15 -20.19 -17.82
C ALA A 32 -8.11 -19.08 -17.33
N PRO A 33 -8.61 -19.15 -16.07
CA PRO A 33 -9.32 -18.02 -15.50
C PRO A 33 -8.43 -16.79 -15.68
N SER A 34 -9.06 -15.68 -16.05
CA SER A 34 -8.33 -14.46 -16.40
C SER A 34 -7.29 -14.18 -15.32
N PRO A 35 -6.00 -13.99 -15.66
CA PRO A 35 -4.97 -13.68 -14.66
C PRO A 35 -5.25 -12.35 -13.95
N TRP A 36 -6.24 -11.59 -14.43
CA TRP A 36 -6.77 -10.37 -13.84
C TRP A 36 -7.87 -10.61 -12.78
N GLN A 37 -8.47 -11.81 -12.71
CA GLN A 37 -9.51 -12.13 -11.73
C GLN A 37 -8.95 -12.29 -10.30
N GLU A 38 -7.70 -12.72 -10.17
CA GLU A 38 -7.00 -12.86 -8.88
C GLU A 38 -5.90 -11.80 -8.69
N LEU A 39 -5.98 -10.70 -9.43
CA LEU A 39 -4.98 -9.64 -9.39
C LEU A 39 -5.07 -8.86 -8.08
N ARG A 40 -4.22 -9.20 -7.12
CA ARG A 40 -3.98 -8.37 -5.94
C ARG A 40 -2.66 -7.62 -6.10
N GLY A 41 -2.75 -6.30 -6.18
CA GLY A 41 -1.58 -5.42 -6.05
C GLY A 41 -0.56 -5.49 -7.19
N ARG A 42 -0.97 -5.87 -8.42
CA ARG A 42 -0.13 -5.98 -9.64
C ARG A 42 0.81 -7.20 -9.70
N LEU A 43 0.76 -8.15 -8.77
CA LEU A 43 1.37 -9.47 -8.96
C LEU A 43 0.34 -10.44 -9.56
N VAL A 44 0.74 -11.17 -10.60
CA VAL A 44 0.00 -12.31 -11.13
C VAL A 44 0.30 -13.51 -10.23
N LEU A 45 -0.65 -13.84 -9.34
CA LEU A 45 -0.53 -14.92 -8.37
C LEU A 45 -0.86 -16.25 -9.05
N ALA A 46 0.13 -17.10 -9.27
CA ALA A 46 -0.13 -18.50 -9.55
C ALA A 46 -0.42 -19.22 -8.22
N GLY A 47 -1.66 -19.16 -7.73
CA GLY A 47 -2.16 -20.02 -6.65
C GLY A 47 -1.65 -19.78 -5.22
N GLN A 48 -2.44 -20.25 -4.26
CA GLN A 48 -2.25 -20.07 -2.81
C GLN A 48 -0.95 -20.72 -2.28
N THR A 49 -0.49 -21.79 -2.92
CA THR A 49 0.78 -22.47 -2.59
C THR A 49 2.01 -21.64 -2.98
N LEU A 50 1.97 -20.94 -4.12
CA LEU A 50 3.06 -20.01 -4.49
C LEU A 50 3.04 -18.77 -3.60
N TRP A 51 1.85 -18.32 -3.17
CA TRP A 51 1.72 -17.23 -2.19
C TRP A 51 2.38 -17.56 -0.85
N GLU A 52 2.14 -18.76 -0.31
CA GLU A 52 2.77 -19.18 0.95
C GLU A 52 4.28 -19.39 0.79
N THR A 53 4.72 -19.90 -0.35
CA THR A 53 6.15 -20.09 -0.64
C THR A 53 6.85 -18.75 -0.82
N ALA A 54 6.23 -17.79 -1.53
CA ALA A 54 6.73 -16.43 -1.68
C ALA A 54 6.77 -15.71 -0.33
N ARG A 55 5.73 -15.86 0.52
CA ARG A 55 5.71 -15.31 1.88
C ARG A 55 6.84 -15.85 2.75
N ARG A 56 7.16 -17.14 2.66
CA ARG A 56 8.30 -17.74 3.39
C ARG A 56 9.64 -17.28 2.84
N ALA A 57 9.77 -17.16 1.52
CA ALA A 57 10.99 -16.67 0.87
C ALA A 57 11.25 -15.18 1.13
N LEU A 58 10.18 -14.37 1.24
CA LEU A 58 10.25 -12.94 1.58
C LEU A 58 10.58 -12.71 3.05
N ALA A 59 10.08 -13.55 3.98
CA ALA A 59 10.43 -13.46 5.40
C ALA A 59 11.94 -13.60 5.70
N ASP A 60 12.70 -14.22 4.79
CA ASP A 60 14.15 -14.40 4.89
C ASP A 60 14.95 -13.41 4.01
N SER A 61 14.30 -12.50 3.27
CA SER A 61 14.98 -11.53 2.41
C SER A 61 14.56 -10.09 2.72
N GLU A 62 15.48 -9.31 3.31
CA GLU A 62 15.39 -7.85 3.43
C GLU A 62 15.33 -7.23 2.01
N GLY A 63 14.14 -7.19 1.43
CA GLY A 63 13.88 -6.66 0.09
C GLY A 63 12.83 -5.54 0.09
N ASP A 64 13.09 -4.49 -0.68
CA ASP A 64 12.34 -3.23 -0.78
C ASP A 64 10.80 -3.35 -0.98
N ASP A 65 10.29 -4.48 -1.44
CA ASP A 65 8.86 -4.70 -1.68
C ASP A 65 8.08 -5.04 -0.41
N GLU A 66 8.69 -5.76 0.55
CA GLU A 66 8.09 -6.00 1.87
C GLU A 66 8.01 -4.69 2.68
N ILE A 67 9.05 -3.85 2.53
CA ILE A 67 9.08 -2.49 3.05
C ILE A 67 7.94 -1.66 2.45
N ARG A 68 7.64 -1.79 1.16
CA ARG A 68 6.56 -1.01 0.50
C ARG A 68 5.16 -1.44 0.99
N TRP A 69 4.91 -2.74 1.15
CA TRP A 69 3.63 -3.25 1.65
C TRP A 69 3.43 -2.99 3.14
N SER A 70 4.46 -3.19 3.95
CA SER A 70 4.45 -2.83 5.37
C SER A 70 4.26 -1.31 5.56
N ARG A 71 4.89 -0.49 4.72
CA ARG A 71 4.66 0.97 4.69
C ARG A 71 3.23 1.33 4.30
N ARG A 72 2.59 0.62 3.37
CA ARG A 72 1.21 0.89 2.97
C ARG A 72 0.19 0.44 4.02
N ALA A 73 0.35 -0.76 4.58
CA ALA A 73 -0.49 -1.25 5.67
C ALA A 73 -0.34 -0.37 6.94
N GLY A 74 0.89 0.04 7.27
CA GLY A 74 1.16 1.00 8.34
C GLY A 74 0.58 2.39 8.04
N ALA A 75 0.60 2.85 6.79
CA ALA A 75 -0.02 4.11 6.40
C ALA A 75 -1.55 4.08 6.49
N GLU A 76 -2.19 2.94 6.15
CA GLU A 76 -3.64 2.75 6.29
C GLU A 76 -4.05 2.69 7.77
N ALA A 77 -3.35 1.93 8.61
CA ALA A 77 -3.59 1.87 10.05
C ALA A 77 -3.38 3.23 10.73
N LEU A 78 -2.34 3.97 10.34
CA LEU A 78 -2.09 5.33 10.83
C LEU A 78 -3.16 6.31 10.36
N ALA A 79 -3.64 6.20 9.12
CA ALA A 79 -4.73 7.02 8.60
C ALA A 79 -6.04 6.76 9.37
N GLU A 80 -6.39 5.50 9.61
CA GLU A 80 -7.59 5.14 10.38
C GLU A 80 -7.51 5.63 11.84
N ALA A 81 -6.36 5.45 12.49
CA ALA A 81 -6.14 5.97 13.85
C ALA A 81 -6.21 7.49 13.90
N THR A 82 -5.67 8.18 12.88
CA THR A 82 -5.75 9.63 12.75
C THR A 82 -7.20 10.09 12.54
N ASP A 83 -7.97 9.38 11.72
CA ASP A 83 -9.40 9.67 11.50
C ASP A 83 -10.21 9.55 12.79
N LYS A 84 -10.01 8.48 13.57
CA LYS A 84 -10.66 8.29 14.88
C LYS A 84 -10.31 9.40 15.87
N LEU A 85 -9.01 9.67 16.05
CA LEU A 85 -8.55 10.71 16.96
C LEU A 85 -9.02 12.10 16.54
N ALA A 86 -9.07 12.39 15.23
CA ALA A 86 -9.57 13.65 14.71
C ALA A 86 -11.08 13.83 14.96
N ALA A 87 -11.87 12.75 14.90
CA ALA A 87 -13.30 12.78 15.20
C ALA A 87 -13.60 13.05 16.69
N GLU A 88 -12.71 12.64 17.58
CA GLU A 88 -12.83 12.88 19.03
C GLU A 88 -12.44 14.31 19.45
N GLN A 89 -11.78 15.09 18.59
CA GLN A 89 -11.36 16.45 18.94
C GLN A 89 -12.51 17.45 18.85
N THR A 90 -12.77 18.17 19.95
CA THR A 90 -13.73 19.29 19.96
C THR A 90 -13.23 20.49 19.13
N ASP A 91 -11.93 20.79 19.15
CA ASP A 91 -11.37 21.87 18.32
C ASP A 91 -11.04 21.35 16.92
N ARG A 92 -11.84 21.82 15.95
CA ARG A 92 -11.68 21.53 14.52
C ARG A 92 -10.27 21.83 14.00
N ARG A 93 -9.55 22.79 14.58
CA ARG A 93 -8.17 23.13 14.17
C ARG A 93 -7.19 22.02 14.50
N ILE A 94 -7.38 21.35 15.65
CA ILE A 94 -6.56 20.21 16.07
C ILE A 94 -6.85 19.00 15.16
N ALA A 95 -8.12 18.77 14.82
CA ALA A 95 -8.50 17.74 13.84
C ALA A 95 -7.86 17.98 12.47
N ILE A 96 -7.88 19.21 11.96
CA ILE A 96 -7.20 19.59 10.70
C ILE A 96 -5.69 19.35 10.80
N TRP A 97 -5.08 19.74 11.93
CA TRP A 97 -3.64 19.56 12.15
C TRP A 97 -3.24 18.08 12.17
N LEU A 98 -4.02 17.22 12.84
CA LEU A 98 -3.81 15.77 12.86
C LEU A 98 -3.83 15.18 11.45
N GLN A 99 -4.84 15.54 10.65
CA GLN A 99 -5.02 15.04 9.29
C GLN A 99 -3.87 15.45 8.36
N VAL A 100 -3.37 16.68 8.49
CA VAL A 100 -2.27 17.20 7.65
C VAL A 100 -0.91 16.66 8.07
N ARG A 101 -0.64 16.56 9.37
CA ARG A 101 0.69 16.18 9.88
C ARG A 101 0.88 14.68 10.01
N HIS A 102 -0.18 13.95 10.31
CA HIS A 102 -0.09 12.53 10.66
C HIS A 102 -1.02 11.64 9.83
N GLY A 103 -2.08 12.18 9.22
CA GLY A 103 -3.05 11.40 8.43
C GLY A 103 -2.63 11.07 7.00
N GLY A 104 -1.48 11.55 6.53
CA GLY A 104 -0.97 11.25 5.17
C GLY A 104 -1.79 11.83 4.01
N ARG A 105 -2.85 12.58 4.29
CA ARG A 105 -3.74 13.19 3.30
C ARG A 105 -3.13 14.43 2.67
N ARG A 106 -3.47 14.70 1.40
CA ARG A 106 -3.06 15.97 0.75
C ARG A 106 -3.84 17.13 1.36
N MET A 107 -3.22 18.30 1.48
CA MET A 107 -3.89 19.50 2.02
C MET A 107 -5.13 19.90 1.23
N THR A 108 -5.18 19.58 -0.07
CA THR A 108 -6.35 19.79 -0.93
C THR A 108 -7.51 18.84 -0.59
N GLU A 109 -7.23 17.62 -0.17
CA GLU A 109 -8.25 16.66 0.29
C GLU A 109 -8.78 17.07 1.66
N VAL A 110 -7.89 17.48 2.58
CA VAL A 110 -8.27 18.05 3.87
C VAL A 110 -9.12 19.31 3.67
N ALA A 111 -8.77 20.18 2.72
CA ALA A 111 -9.56 21.36 2.42
C ALA A 111 -11.01 21.00 2.05
N LYS A 112 -11.20 20.01 1.17
CA LYS A 112 -12.55 19.52 0.81
C LYS A 112 -13.29 18.95 2.01
N LEU A 113 -12.64 18.11 2.81
CA LEU A 113 -13.24 17.47 3.99
C LEU A 113 -13.70 18.50 5.03
N PHE A 114 -12.97 19.60 5.17
CA PHE A 114 -13.26 20.66 6.13
C PHE A 114 -13.95 21.90 5.51
N GLY A 115 -14.39 21.84 4.26
CA GLY A 115 -15.15 22.92 3.61
C GLY A 115 -14.33 24.20 3.32
N TYR A 116 -13.02 24.08 3.15
CA TYR A 116 -12.16 25.18 2.69
C TYR A 116 -12.11 25.23 1.16
N ARG A 117 -11.93 26.44 0.60
CA ARG A 117 -11.79 26.66 -0.84
C ARG A 117 -10.58 25.92 -1.43
N ASP A 118 -9.45 25.97 -0.75
CA ASP A 118 -8.20 25.36 -1.19
C ASP A 118 -7.26 25.06 0.00
N GLY A 119 -6.15 24.39 -0.29
CA GLY A 119 -5.16 23.98 0.71
C GLY A 119 -4.45 25.13 1.44
N SER A 120 -4.48 26.36 0.90
CA SER A 120 -3.83 27.52 1.52
C SER A 120 -4.55 27.93 2.82
N GLY A 121 -5.87 27.78 2.86
CA GLY A 121 -6.66 28.00 4.08
C GLY A 121 -6.26 27.02 5.20
N VAL A 122 -6.15 25.74 4.84
CA VAL A 122 -5.68 24.67 5.73
C VAL A 122 -4.26 24.94 6.22
N HIS A 123 -3.36 25.38 5.31
CA HIS A 123 -1.98 25.73 5.66
C HIS A 123 -1.92 26.80 6.75
N ARG A 124 -2.68 27.89 6.57
CA ARG A 124 -2.72 28.99 7.56
C ARG A 124 -3.27 28.54 8.91
N VAL A 125 -4.26 27.64 8.93
CA VAL A 125 -4.81 27.09 10.17
C VAL A 125 -3.74 26.29 10.92
N VAL A 126 -3.07 25.38 10.23
CA VAL A 126 -1.98 24.56 10.79
C VAL A 126 -0.86 25.45 11.32
N GLN A 127 -0.40 26.42 10.52
CA GLN A 127 0.68 27.32 10.90
C GLN A 127 0.34 28.16 12.13
N ARG A 128 -0.88 28.70 12.21
CA ARG A 128 -1.34 29.47 13.37
C ARG A 128 -1.47 28.62 14.63
N LEU A 129 -1.98 27.39 14.49
CA LEU A 129 -2.10 26.46 15.61
C LEU A 129 -0.72 26.10 16.17
N GLU A 130 0.24 25.80 15.31
CA GLU A 130 1.61 25.47 15.72
C GLU A 130 2.32 26.68 16.34
N ALA A 131 2.16 27.87 15.76
CA ALA A 131 2.69 29.10 16.34
C ALA A 131 2.09 29.36 17.72
N ARG A 132 0.79 29.12 17.90
CA ARG A 132 0.11 29.25 19.20
C ARG A 132 0.60 28.21 20.19
N ALA A 133 0.80 26.96 19.78
CA ALA A 133 1.29 25.87 20.63
C ALA A 133 2.72 26.13 21.17
N LYS A 134 3.52 26.95 20.48
CA LYS A 134 4.83 27.39 20.99
C LYS A 134 4.70 28.38 22.16
N GLN A 135 3.65 29.18 22.18
CA GLN A 135 3.40 30.20 23.21
C GLN A 135 2.55 29.64 24.36
N ASP A 136 1.63 28.73 24.04
CA ASP A 136 0.70 28.11 24.96
C ASP A 136 1.17 26.70 25.33
N ARG A 137 1.68 26.57 26.56
CA ARG A 137 2.20 25.29 27.08
C ARG A 137 1.12 24.21 27.18
N GLN A 138 -0.14 24.57 27.43
CA GLN A 138 -1.22 23.59 27.54
C GLN A 138 -1.54 23.01 26.16
N LEU A 139 -1.69 23.89 25.17
CA LEU A 139 -1.90 23.46 23.79
C LEU A 139 -0.73 22.63 23.26
N GLY A 140 0.51 23.06 23.52
CA GLY A 140 1.71 22.31 23.14
C GLY A 140 1.73 20.90 23.75
N ARG A 141 1.39 20.76 25.03
CA ARG A 141 1.28 19.45 25.70
C ARG A 141 0.18 18.57 25.11
N GLN A 142 -0.98 19.16 24.78
CA GLN A 142 -2.08 18.44 24.15
C GLN A 142 -1.66 17.87 22.79
N LEU A 143 -1.05 18.68 21.92
CA LEU A 143 -0.55 18.20 20.63
C LEU A 143 0.49 17.08 20.79
N GLN A 144 1.43 17.22 21.73
CA GLN A 144 2.42 16.17 22.01
C GLN A 144 1.80 14.88 22.56
N ALA A 145 0.72 14.96 23.34
CA ALA A 145 0.01 13.79 23.82
C ALA A 145 -0.65 13.02 22.67
N LEU A 146 -1.26 13.75 21.72
CA LEU A 146 -1.84 13.16 20.52
C LEU A 146 -0.79 12.47 19.63
N VAL A 147 0.38 13.10 19.43
CA VAL A 147 1.49 12.47 18.68
C VAL A 147 1.95 11.18 19.36
N ARG A 148 2.08 11.19 20.69
CA ARG A 148 2.46 10.00 21.47
C ARG A 148 1.42 8.88 21.40
N CYS A 149 0.14 9.23 21.27
CA CYS A 149 -0.92 8.25 21.07
C CYS A 149 -0.78 7.60 19.68
N LEU A 150 -0.57 8.39 18.63
CA LEU A 150 -0.38 7.89 17.26
C LEU A 150 0.88 7.04 17.10
N SER A 151 2.00 7.42 17.72
CA SER A 151 3.25 6.65 17.63
C SER A 151 3.15 5.23 18.19
N ARG A 152 2.22 5.00 19.14
CA ARG A 152 1.95 3.67 19.70
C ARG A 152 1.17 2.75 18.76
N VAL A 153 0.49 3.32 17.76
CA VAL A 153 -0.26 2.53 16.75
C VAL A 153 0.67 2.01 15.66
N THR A 154 1.78 2.69 15.44
CA THR A 154 2.79 2.34 14.42
C THR A 154 3.93 1.47 14.93
N SER A 155 4.01 1.21 16.24
CA SER A 155 4.98 0.30 16.89
C SER A 155 4.38 -1.08 17.09
#